data_AF-A0A5R9M028-F1
#
_entry.id   AF-A0A5R9M028-F1
#
_cell.length_a   1.000
_cell.length_b   1.000
_cell.length_c   1.000
_cell.angle_alpha   90.00
_cell.angle_beta   90.00
_cell.angle_gamma   90.00
#
_symmetry.space_group_name_H-M   'P 1'
#
loop_
_entity.id
_entity.type
_entity.pdbx_description
1 polymer ?
#
loop_
_entity_poly.entity_id
_entity_poly.type
_entity_poly.pdbx_seq_one_letter_code
_entity_poly.pdbx_strand_id
1 'polypeptide(L)'
;MRFAFSVDDLPPPSGFDLGHMAVTGNLGSYSSRGRTPDQAMMIHVSVSLLLDGLRSLVEAGRGGHAFGAADSSFSLKFSLTKDGTITTRAPGTPVDRSDVRAVVTAVWAAAKEFADVQLPLLPADDAGRQDLEMSLAGFAPLVARPG
;
A
#
# COMPACT_ATOMS: atom_id res chain seq x y z
N MET A 1 9.99 2.44 8.74
CA MET A 1 9.75 2.29 7.30
C MET A 1 8.90 3.44 6.76
N ARG A 2 8.90 3.65 5.44
CA ARG A 2 8.11 4.68 4.74
C ARG A 2 7.55 4.13 3.42
N PHE A 3 6.30 4.46 3.12
CA PHE A 3 5.67 4.25 1.81
C PHE A 3 5.48 5.59 1.10
N ALA A 4 5.43 5.56 -0.23
CA ALA A 4 5.05 6.68 -1.06
C ALA A 4 4.26 6.18 -2.27
N PHE A 5 3.18 6.88 -2.60
CA PHE A 5 2.29 6.59 -3.72
C PHE A 5 2.18 7.85 -4.60
N SER A 6 2.06 7.66 -5.91
CA SER A 6 1.96 8.76 -6.88
C SER A 6 1.20 8.30 -8.10
N VAL A 7 0.39 9.18 -8.69
CA VAL A 7 -0.25 8.99 -10.00
C VAL A 7 0.71 9.50 -11.09
N ASP A 8 0.66 8.91 -12.28
CA ASP A 8 1.25 9.52 -13.47
C ASP A 8 0.19 10.44 -14.11
N ASP A 9 0.47 11.75 -14.15
CA ASP A 9 -0.49 12.82 -14.51
C ASP A 9 -1.08 12.65 -15.93
N LEU A 10 -2.18 11.89 -16.04
CA LEU A 10 -2.93 11.70 -17.29
C LEU A 10 -4.39 12.16 -17.11
N PRO A 11 -4.75 13.38 -17.56
CA PRO A 11 -6.14 13.83 -17.52
C PRO A 11 -7.00 13.16 -18.62
N PRO A 12 -8.32 12.96 -18.38
CA PRO A 12 -9.03 13.25 -17.14
C PRO A 12 -8.73 12.21 -16.04
N PRO A 13 -8.61 12.63 -14.76
CA PRO A 13 -8.36 11.71 -13.65
C PRO A 13 -9.41 10.62 -13.51
N SER A 14 -8.98 9.41 -13.17
CA SER A 14 -9.82 8.24 -12.95
C SER A 14 -9.29 7.37 -11.81
N GLY A 15 -10.19 6.63 -11.14
CA GLY A 15 -9.79 5.60 -10.19
C GLY A 15 -8.93 4.49 -10.79
N PHE A 16 -8.85 4.40 -12.12
CA PHE A 16 -7.98 3.45 -12.83
C PHE A 16 -6.64 4.04 -13.26
N ASP A 17 -6.33 5.27 -12.84
CA ASP A 17 -5.08 5.93 -13.18
C ASP A 17 -3.88 5.07 -12.80
N LEU A 18 -2.91 5.05 -13.71
CA LEU A 18 -1.63 4.42 -13.48
C LEU A 18 -0.77 5.28 -12.57
N GLY A 19 0.07 4.61 -11.80
CA GLY A 19 0.98 5.28 -10.91
C GLY A 19 1.98 4.33 -10.28
N HIS A 20 2.69 4.84 -9.30
CA HIS A 20 3.83 4.15 -8.72
C HIS A 20 3.79 4.10 -7.21
N MET A 21 4.42 3.05 -6.71
CA MET A 21 4.65 2.81 -5.30
C MET A 21 6.16 2.73 -5.03
N ALA A 22 6.58 3.30 -3.91
CA ALA A 22 7.90 3.09 -3.37
C ALA A 22 7.80 2.76 -1.88
N VAL A 23 8.64 1.84 -1.42
CA VAL A 23 8.80 1.48 -0.01
C VAL A 23 10.27 1.56 0.35
N THR A 24 10.56 2.17 1.50
CA THR A 24 11.91 2.23 2.08
C THR A 24 11.85 1.77 3.52
N GLY A 25 12.68 0.78 3.86
CA GLY A 25 12.81 0.24 5.19
C GLY A 25 14.25 0.23 5.67
N ASN A 26 14.47 -0.39 6.82
CA ASN A 26 15.78 -0.47 7.47
C ASN A 26 16.78 -1.36 6.72
N LEU A 27 16.30 -2.21 5.80
CA LEU A 27 17.13 -3.18 5.08
C LEU A 27 17.29 -2.88 3.59
N GLY A 28 16.49 -1.94 3.05
CA GLY A 28 16.56 -1.58 1.64
C GLY A 28 15.38 -0.73 1.18
N SER A 29 15.36 -0.45 -0.12
CA SER A 29 14.25 0.21 -0.79
C SER A 29 13.79 -0.59 -2.00
N TYR A 30 12.53 -0.44 -2.36
CA TYR A 30 11.93 -1.06 -3.53
C TYR A 30 10.91 -0.10 -4.14
N SER A 31 11.00 0.11 -5.45
CA SER A 31 10.12 1.02 -6.19
C SER A 31 9.72 0.40 -7.52
N SER A 32 8.50 0.73 -7.95
CA SER A 32 8.04 0.40 -9.30
C SER A 32 8.60 1.35 -10.38
N ARG A 33 9.22 2.48 -10.01
CA ARG A 33 9.84 3.42 -10.98
C ARG A 33 11.18 2.90 -11.48
N GLY A 34 11.54 3.29 -12.71
CA GLY A 34 12.86 3.03 -13.30
C GLY A 34 13.12 1.56 -13.62
N ARG A 35 12.06 0.78 -13.83
CA ARG A 35 12.12 -0.64 -14.22
C ARG A 35 11.85 -0.80 -15.71
N THR A 36 12.41 -1.87 -16.28
CA THR A 36 12.15 -2.27 -17.67
C THR A 36 11.67 -3.72 -17.68
N PRO A 37 10.41 -4.01 -18.09
CA PRO A 37 9.37 -3.03 -18.44
C PRO A 37 8.94 -2.17 -17.24
N ASP A 38 8.23 -1.07 -17.51
CA ASP A 38 7.65 -0.22 -16.46
C ASP A 38 6.71 -1.07 -15.57
N GLN A 39 6.72 -0.78 -14.27
CA GLN A 39 5.89 -1.43 -13.26
C GLN A 39 4.83 -0.49 -12.68
N ALA A 40 4.48 0.58 -13.39
CA ALA A 40 3.27 1.35 -13.12
C ALA A 40 2.05 0.42 -12.92
N MET A 41 1.14 0.82 -12.05
CA MET A 41 0.00 0.02 -11.59
C MET A 41 -1.24 0.90 -11.49
N MET A 42 -2.44 0.33 -11.57
CA MET A 42 -3.66 1.05 -11.23
C MET A 42 -3.59 1.45 -9.75
N ILE A 43 -3.18 2.69 -9.46
CA ILE A 43 -2.59 3.01 -8.16
C ILE A 43 -3.64 3.12 -7.07
N HIS A 44 -4.82 3.69 -7.36
CA HIS A 44 -5.92 3.74 -6.40
C HIS A 44 -6.36 2.32 -5.99
N VAL A 45 -6.59 1.45 -6.98
CA VAL A 45 -6.93 0.03 -6.76
C VAL A 45 -5.82 -0.69 -5.97
N SER A 46 -4.56 -0.46 -6.34
CA SER A 46 -3.40 -1.09 -5.68
C SER A 46 -3.24 -0.65 -4.22
N VAL A 47 -3.50 0.62 -3.90
CA VAL A 47 -3.47 1.12 -2.52
C VAL A 47 -4.60 0.48 -1.70
N SER A 48 -5.82 0.37 -2.25
CA SER A 48 -6.95 -0.30 -1.60
C SER A 48 -6.62 -1.77 -1.27
N LEU A 49 -6.11 -2.53 -2.25
CA LEU A 49 -5.70 -3.92 -2.08
C LEU A 49 -4.61 -4.09 -1.01
N LEU A 50 -3.64 -3.17 -0.96
CA LEU A 50 -2.60 -3.16 0.06
C LEU A 50 -3.18 -2.97 1.47
N LEU A 51 -4.08 -1.99 1.64
CA LEU A 51 -4.74 -1.72 2.91
C LEU A 51 -5.54 -2.94 3.37
N ASP A 52 -6.38 -3.49 2.50
CA ASP A 52 -7.25 -4.62 2.85
C ASP A 52 -6.47 -5.90 3.15
N GLY A 53 -5.44 -6.17 2.36
CA GLY A 53 -4.56 -7.32 2.56
C GLY A 53 -3.76 -7.23 3.87
N LEU A 54 -3.20 -6.05 4.16
CA LEU A 54 -2.47 -5.83 5.40
C LEU A 54 -3.40 -5.85 6.61
N ARG A 55 -4.62 -5.29 6.50
CA ARG A 55 -5.64 -5.38 7.56
C ARG A 55 -5.93 -6.83 7.89
N SER A 56 -6.23 -7.64 6.88
CA SER A 56 -6.53 -9.06 7.04
C SER A 56 -5.38 -9.82 7.72
N LEU A 57 -4.12 -9.51 7.37
CA LEU A 57 -2.95 -10.09 8.03
C LEU A 57 -2.87 -9.71 9.51
N VAL A 58 -3.10 -8.45 9.84
CA VAL A 58 -3.01 -7.96 11.23
C VAL A 58 -4.14 -8.52 12.08
N GLU A 59 -5.38 -8.54 11.57
CA GLU A 59 -6.54 -9.11 12.26
C GLU A 59 -6.41 -10.61 12.48
N ALA A 60 -5.82 -11.34 11.51
CA ALA A 60 -5.53 -12.76 11.67
C ALA A 60 -4.46 -13.04 12.75
N GLY A 61 -3.59 -12.06 13.04
CA GLY A 61 -2.54 -12.17 14.06
C GLY A 61 -1.47 -13.24 13.76
N ARG A 62 -1.43 -13.78 12.54
CA ARG A 62 -0.43 -14.77 12.08
C ARG A 62 -0.39 -14.89 10.56
N GLY A 63 0.70 -15.44 10.04
CA GLY A 63 0.83 -15.82 8.63
C GLY A 63 1.50 -14.74 7.78
N GLY A 64 1.11 -14.65 6.52
CA GLY A 64 1.66 -13.66 5.60
C GLY A 64 0.67 -13.29 4.51
N HIS A 65 0.89 -12.11 3.95
CA HIS A 65 0.12 -11.56 2.85
C HIS A 65 1.06 -11.26 1.68
N ALA A 66 0.73 -11.78 0.51
CA ALA A 66 1.40 -11.43 -0.73
C ALA A 66 0.56 -10.38 -1.45
N PHE A 67 1.06 -9.15 -1.46
CA PHE A 67 0.50 -8.04 -2.20
C PHE A 67 1.02 -8.08 -3.64
N GLY A 68 0.11 -8.13 -4.60
CA GLY A 68 0.38 -7.89 -6.01
C GLY A 68 -0.31 -6.60 -6.44
N ALA A 69 0.43 -5.68 -7.04
CA ALA A 69 -0.13 -4.46 -7.59
C ALA A 69 -1.03 -4.76 -8.80
N ALA A 70 -2.12 -4.01 -8.94
CA ALA A 70 -3.08 -4.19 -10.01
C ALA A 70 -2.46 -3.78 -11.35
N ASP A 71 -2.56 -4.68 -12.35
CA ASP A 71 -1.98 -4.51 -13.68
C ASP A 71 -0.45 -4.32 -13.70
N SER A 72 0.24 -4.86 -12.71
CA SER A 72 1.70 -4.71 -12.57
C SER A 72 2.37 -5.98 -12.05
N SER A 73 3.66 -6.13 -12.36
CA SER A 73 4.51 -7.15 -11.76
C SER A 73 5.11 -6.72 -10.41
N PHE A 74 4.85 -5.48 -9.99
CA PHE A 74 5.26 -5.00 -8.67
C PHE A 74 4.52 -5.78 -7.57
N SER A 75 5.28 -6.27 -6.60
CA SER A 75 4.73 -7.05 -5.49
C SER A 75 5.54 -6.89 -4.22
N LEU A 76 4.88 -7.09 -3.08
CA LEU A 76 5.48 -7.13 -1.76
C LEU A 76 4.94 -8.32 -0.98
N LYS A 77 5.78 -8.93 -0.16
CA LYS A 77 5.37 -9.96 0.79
C LYS A 77 5.53 -9.44 2.21
N PHE A 78 4.42 -9.43 2.93
CA PHE A 78 4.35 -9.17 4.36
C PHE A 78 4.25 -10.50 5.09
N SER A 79 4.98 -10.67 6.18
CA SER A 79 4.87 -11.88 7.02
C SER A 79 5.01 -11.50 8.47
N LEU A 80 3.98 -11.83 9.26
CA LEU A 80 3.99 -11.64 10.70
C LEU A 80 4.76 -12.78 11.35
N THR A 81 5.80 -12.44 12.08
CA THR A 81 6.68 -13.38 12.76
C THR A 81 6.22 -13.59 14.20
N LYS A 82 6.68 -14.70 14.82
CA LYS A 82 6.26 -15.11 16.17
C LYS A 82 6.63 -14.10 17.27
N ASP A 83 7.63 -13.27 17.02
CA ASP A 83 8.09 -12.19 17.90
C ASP A 83 7.30 -10.88 17.72
N GLY A 84 6.21 -10.88 16.95
CA GLY A 84 5.33 -9.71 16.81
C GLY A 84 5.81 -8.66 15.80
N THR A 85 6.80 -8.98 14.97
CA THR A 85 7.26 -8.08 13.90
C THR A 85 6.68 -8.48 12.54
N ILE A 86 6.55 -7.51 11.63
CA ILE A 86 6.25 -7.77 10.22
C ILE A 86 7.55 -7.65 9.43
N THR A 87 7.88 -8.71 8.70
CA THR A 87 8.91 -8.67 7.66
C THR A 87 8.30 -8.27 6.34
N THR A 88 8.88 -7.26 5.68
CA THR A 88 8.47 -6.80 4.34
C THR A 88 9.57 -7.15 3.35
N ARG A 89 9.21 -7.85 2.26
CA ARG A 89 10.14 -8.27 1.22
C ARG A 89 9.61 -7.94 -0.16
N ALA A 90 10.50 -7.44 -1.00
CA ALA A 90 10.32 -7.43 -2.44
C ALA A 90 10.84 -8.77 -3.02
N PRO A 91 10.55 -9.09 -4.29
CA PRO A 91 11.15 -10.24 -4.97
C PRO A 91 12.68 -10.25 -4.81
N GLY A 92 13.18 -11.30 -4.16
CA GLY A 92 14.61 -11.50 -3.92
C GLY A 92 15.28 -10.54 -2.92
N THR A 93 14.58 -9.55 -2.37
CA THR A 93 15.21 -8.48 -1.55
C THR A 93 14.42 -8.18 -0.27
N PRO A 94 15.03 -8.31 0.93
CA PRO A 94 14.42 -7.82 2.15
C PRO A 94 14.36 -6.28 2.14
N VAL A 95 13.23 -5.71 2.52
CA VAL A 95 13.02 -4.26 2.57
C VAL A 95 13.03 -3.78 4.01
N ASP A 96 12.31 -4.47 4.89
CA ASP A 96 12.13 -4.01 6.27
C ASP A 96 11.81 -5.16 7.23
N ARG A 97 12.08 -4.90 8.51
CA ARG A 97 11.51 -5.63 9.65
C ARG A 97 11.19 -4.59 10.72
N SER A 98 9.92 -4.45 11.04
CA SER A 98 9.43 -3.50 12.04
C SER A 98 8.25 -4.10 12.82
N ASP A 99 7.94 -3.54 13.97
CA ASP A 99 6.73 -3.91 14.72
C ASP A 99 5.47 -3.65 13.90
N VAL A 100 4.41 -4.43 14.15
CA VAL A 100 3.11 -4.30 13.46
C VAL A 100 2.63 -2.85 13.41
N ARG A 101 2.72 -2.14 14.54
CA ARG A 101 2.27 -0.75 14.65
C ARG A 101 3.03 0.20 13.72
N ALA A 102 4.34 0.01 13.59
CA ALA A 102 5.16 0.84 12.72
C ALA A 102 4.78 0.62 11.24
N VAL A 103 4.51 -0.63 10.85
CA VAL A 103 4.06 -0.95 9.48
C VAL A 103 2.68 -0.38 9.19
N VAL A 104 1.71 -0.62 10.07
CA VAL A 104 0.34 -0.11 9.95
C VAL A 104 0.32 1.42 9.87
N THR A 105 1.05 2.09 10.76
CA THR A 105 1.12 3.56 10.77
C THR A 105 1.76 4.10 9.49
N ALA A 106 2.83 3.48 9.00
CA ALA A 106 3.53 3.93 7.80
C ALA A 106 2.69 3.77 6.53
N VAL A 107 1.96 2.65 6.38
CA VAL A 107 1.06 2.41 5.24
C VAL A 107 -0.13 3.37 5.32
N TRP A 108 -0.74 3.51 6.49
CA TRP A 108 -1.86 4.44 6.70
C TRP A 108 -1.50 5.88 6.37
N ALA A 109 -0.39 6.38 6.90
CA ALA A 109 0.03 7.76 6.69
C ALA A 109 0.23 8.06 5.19
N ALA A 110 0.94 7.17 4.48
CA ALA A 110 1.16 7.34 3.04
C ALA A 110 -0.14 7.22 2.23
N ALA A 111 -1.04 6.30 2.58
CA ALA A 111 -2.30 6.11 1.87
C ALA A 111 -3.25 7.29 2.10
N LYS A 112 -3.27 7.83 3.31
CA LYS A 112 -4.05 9.01 3.67
C LYS A 112 -3.54 10.26 2.95
N GLU A 113 -2.21 10.48 2.94
CA GLU A 113 -1.59 11.58 2.20
C GLU A 113 -1.92 11.50 0.70
N PHE A 114 -1.80 10.31 0.12
CA PHE A 114 -2.17 10.07 -1.28
C PHE A 114 -3.65 10.37 -1.54
N ALA A 115 -4.54 9.84 -0.70
CA ALA A 115 -5.99 10.02 -0.86
C ALA A 115 -6.43 11.48 -0.69
N ASP A 116 -5.84 12.22 0.24
CA ASP A 116 -6.15 13.64 0.47
C ASP A 116 -5.85 14.51 -0.76
N VAL A 117 -4.85 14.11 -1.57
CA VAL A 117 -4.51 14.79 -2.81
C VAL A 117 -5.37 14.30 -3.98
N GLN A 118 -5.56 12.98 -4.12
CA GLN A 118 -6.13 12.40 -5.33
C GLN A 118 -7.65 12.28 -5.33
N LEU A 119 -8.28 11.92 -4.20
CA LEU A 119 -9.73 11.71 -4.15
C LEU A 119 -10.56 12.95 -4.53
N PRO A 120 -10.18 14.19 -4.17
CA PRO A 120 -10.90 15.39 -4.62
C PRO A 120 -10.87 15.62 -6.13
N LEU A 121 -9.90 15.01 -6.84
CA LEU A 121 -9.77 15.12 -8.30
C LEU A 121 -10.65 14.12 -9.05
N LEU A 122 -11.12 13.07 -8.36
CA LEU A 122 -11.94 12.01 -8.95
C LEU A 122 -13.44 12.35 -8.88
N PRO A 123 -14.23 11.93 -9.90
CA PRO A 123 -15.69 11.96 -9.83
C PRO A 123 -16.21 11.30 -8.56
N ALA A 124 -17.31 11.80 -8.00
CA ALA A 124 -17.86 11.29 -6.74
C ALA A 124 -18.42 9.85 -6.85
N ASP A 125 -18.79 9.43 -8.06
CA ASP A 125 -19.27 8.09 -8.40
C ASP A 125 -18.18 7.19 -8.98
N ASP A 126 -16.91 7.63 -8.98
CA ASP A 126 -15.79 6.81 -9.44
C ASP A 126 -15.56 5.61 -8.50
N ALA A 127 -15.47 4.42 -9.08
CA ALA A 127 -15.34 3.17 -8.32
C ALA A 127 -14.01 3.09 -7.56
N GLY A 128 -12.89 3.53 -8.15
CA GLY A 128 -11.59 3.51 -7.49
C GLY A 128 -11.51 4.49 -6.33
N ARG A 129 -12.23 5.62 -6.42
CA ARG A 129 -12.45 6.52 -5.28
C ARG A 129 -13.19 5.82 -4.15
N GLN A 130 -14.35 5.22 -4.43
CA GLN A 130 -15.18 4.57 -3.41
C GLN A 130 -14.44 3.43 -2.73
N ASP A 131 -13.73 2.60 -3.50
CA ASP A 131 -12.92 1.51 -2.98
C ASP A 131 -11.84 2.03 -2.03
N LEU A 132 -11.10 3.07 -2.43
CA LEU A 132 -10.05 3.64 -1.58
C LEU A 132 -10.62 4.27 -0.30
N GLU A 133 -11.74 4.98 -0.37
CA GLU A 133 -12.43 5.52 0.80
C GLU A 133 -12.85 4.40 1.77
N MET A 134 -13.41 3.30 1.25
CA MET A 134 -13.82 2.14 2.06
C MET A 134 -12.64 1.42 2.69
N SER A 135 -11.58 1.15 1.94
CA SER A 135 -10.38 0.49 2.47
C SER A 135 -9.69 1.37 3.51
N LEU A 136 -9.69 2.71 3.34
CA LEU A 136 -9.19 3.63 4.35
C LEU A 136 -10.04 3.56 5.63
N ALA A 137 -11.36 3.70 5.52
CA ALA A 137 -12.24 3.61 6.68
C ALA A 137 -12.10 2.27 7.42
N GLY A 138 -11.92 1.18 6.68
CA GLY A 138 -11.69 -0.16 7.23
C GLY A 138 -10.33 -0.33 7.91
N PHE A 139 -9.29 0.38 7.44
CA PHE A 139 -7.93 0.29 7.99
C PHE A 139 -7.71 1.20 9.21
N ALA A 140 -8.41 2.33 9.30
CA ALA A 140 -8.28 3.32 10.36
C ALA A 140 -8.30 2.75 11.80
N PRO A 141 -9.16 1.76 12.15
CA PRO A 141 -9.18 1.18 13.49
C PRO A 141 -7.86 0.55 13.91
N LEU A 142 -7.04 0.04 12.98
CA LEU A 142 -5.74 -0.56 13.31
C LEU A 142 -4.72 0.47 13.81
N VAL A 143 -4.88 1.73 13.44
CA VAL A 143 -4.01 2.84 13.84
C VAL A 143 -4.45 3.43 15.20
N ALA A 144 -5.76 3.43 15.46
CA ALA A 144 -6.36 4.01 16.65
C ALA A 144 -6.22 3.16 17.93
N ARG A 145 -5.86 1.88 17.82
CA ARG A 145 -5.76 0.98 18.98
C ARG A 145 -4.53 1.32 19.84
N PRO A 146 -4.68 1.58 21.15
CA PRO A 146 -3.56 1.57 22.08
C PRO A 146 -3.02 0.15 22.18
N GLY A 147 -1.68 0.02 22.15
CA GLY A 147 -0.98 -1.25 22.29
C GLY A 147 -0.96 -1.76 23.72
#